data_AF-A0AAD7J1I9-F1
#
_entry.id   AF-A0AAD7J1I9-F1
#
_cell.length_a   1.000
_cell.length_b   1.000
_cell.length_c   1.000
_cell.angle_alpha   90.00
_cell.angle_beta   90.00
_cell.angle_gamma   90.00
#
_symmetry.space_group_name_H-M   'P 1'
#
loop_
_entity.id
_entity.type
_entity.pdbx_description
1 polymer ?
#
loop_
_entity_poly.entity_id
_entity_poly.type
_entity_poly.pdbx_seq_one_letter_code
_entity_poly.pdbx_strand_id
1 'polypeptide(L)'
;LKDVFEKRLNPPTVLPESFDASQHKMNRLLAGFIPESTVDSTPEKFFSSEWNEKDMEWLKAHIRDALNSASGEDAILYDEIMNIPNDDLLLLCNECIRQRDGPIICCLLKLLTLLIHKRISDWASARGLIPDYQNGFREGYRTNHNPFILRCVKEWARAKRLTIFVAAVDASNAW
;
A
#
# COMPACT_ATOMS: atom_id res chain seq x y z
N LEU A 1 -18.14 -13.81 -7.16
CA LEU A 1 -16.97 -13.06 -6.65
C LEU A 1 -16.36 -13.73 -5.41
N LYS A 2 -17.14 -14.02 -4.36
CA LYS A 2 -16.67 -14.71 -3.12
C LYS A 2 -15.77 -15.95 -3.37
N ASP A 3 -16.20 -16.88 -4.22
CA ASP A 3 -15.46 -18.12 -4.52
C ASP A 3 -14.12 -17.89 -5.25
N VAL A 4 -13.95 -16.73 -5.89
CA VAL A 4 -12.70 -16.31 -6.56
C VAL A 4 -11.75 -15.64 -5.56
N PHE A 5 -12.30 -14.94 -4.56
CA PHE A 5 -11.51 -14.36 -3.46
C PHE A 5 -11.02 -15.42 -2.47
N GLU A 6 -11.80 -16.47 -2.22
CA GLU A 6 -11.41 -17.62 -1.36
C GLU A 6 -10.31 -18.52 -1.95
N LYS A 7 -9.76 -18.22 -3.13
CA LYS A 7 -8.58 -18.92 -3.68
C LYS A 7 -7.27 -18.14 -3.59
N ARG A 8 -7.29 -16.96 -2.94
CA ARG A 8 -6.14 -16.05 -2.84
C ARG A 8 -5.39 -16.32 -1.54
N LEU A 9 -4.05 -16.48 -1.62
CA LEU A 9 -3.10 -16.59 -0.48
C LEU A 9 -3.69 -17.16 0.82
N ASN A 10 -4.54 -18.18 0.69
CA ASN A 10 -5.36 -18.58 1.82
C ASN A 10 -4.51 -19.43 2.74
N PRO A 11 -4.59 -19.21 4.06
CA PRO A 11 -3.91 -20.07 5.01
C PRO A 11 -4.27 -21.52 4.68
N PRO A 12 -3.30 -22.43 4.61
CA PRO A 12 -3.59 -23.81 4.30
C PRO A 12 -4.58 -24.34 5.32
N THR A 13 -5.57 -25.14 4.88
CA THR A 13 -6.61 -25.70 5.76
C THR A 13 -6.02 -26.52 6.90
N VAL A 14 -4.83 -27.09 6.65
CA VAL A 14 -3.97 -27.72 7.65
C VAL A 14 -2.62 -26.99 7.63
N LEU A 15 -2.21 -26.44 8.77
CA LEU A 15 -0.90 -25.81 8.88
C LEU A 15 0.20 -26.88 8.73
N PRO A 16 1.25 -26.63 7.92
CA PRO A 16 2.42 -27.51 7.86
C PRO A 16 3.07 -27.66 9.23
N GLU A 17 3.71 -28.80 9.49
CA GLU A 17 4.44 -29.04 10.75
C GLU A 17 5.54 -28.00 11.01
N SER A 18 6.11 -27.43 9.95
CA SER A 18 7.11 -26.35 10.02
C SER A 18 6.54 -24.99 10.42
N PHE A 19 5.20 -24.85 10.49
CA PHE A 19 4.53 -23.61 10.82
C PHE A 19 4.25 -23.52 12.32
N ASP A 20 4.49 -22.35 12.92
CA ASP A 20 4.23 -22.16 14.35
C ASP A 20 2.72 -22.04 14.63
N ALA A 21 2.12 -23.17 14.97
CA ALA A 21 0.70 -23.27 15.29
C ALA A 21 0.31 -22.46 16.55
N SER A 22 1.22 -22.31 17.51
CA SER A 22 0.98 -21.55 18.74
C SER A 22 0.91 -20.06 18.43
N GLN A 23 1.86 -19.55 17.66
CA GLN A 23 1.86 -18.16 17.20
C GLN A 23 0.64 -17.87 16.31
N HIS A 24 0.28 -18.80 15.41
CA HIS A 24 -0.93 -18.65 14.59
C HIS A 24 -2.20 -18.50 15.43
N LYS A 25 -2.36 -19.34 16.46
CA LYS A 25 -3.49 -19.29 17.38
C LYS A 25 -3.52 -17.97 18.16
N MET A 26 -2.36 -17.51 18.64
CA MET A 26 -2.23 -16.22 19.33
C MET A 26 -2.64 -15.07 18.42
N ASN A 27 -2.14 -15.04 17.17
CA ASN A 27 -2.48 -14.00 16.20
C ASN A 27 -3.99 -13.98 15.90
N ARG A 28 -4.64 -15.15 15.78
CA ARG A 28 -6.09 -15.22 15.58
C ARG A 28 -6.87 -14.66 16.78
N LEU A 29 -6.42 -14.95 18.00
CA LEU A 29 -7.02 -14.38 19.21
C LEU A 29 -6.85 -12.86 19.26
N LEU A 30 -5.62 -12.37 19.04
CA LEU A 30 -5.31 -10.94 19.01
C LEU A 30 -6.10 -10.20 17.93
N ALA A 31 -6.24 -10.78 16.74
CA ALA A 31 -7.05 -10.22 15.67
C ALA A 31 -8.52 -10.09 16.07
N GLY A 32 -9.05 -11.03 16.88
CA GLY A 32 -10.41 -10.95 17.42
C GLY A 32 -10.61 -9.83 18.45
N PHE A 33 -9.54 -9.27 19.01
CA PHE A 33 -9.60 -8.10 19.90
C PHE A 33 -9.50 -6.76 19.15
N ILE A 34 -9.28 -6.77 17.83
CA ILE A 34 -9.28 -5.54 17.04
C ILE A 34 -10.71 -4.99 17.02
N PRO A 35 -10.97 -3.78 17.55
CA PRO A 35 -12.30 -3.20 17.56
C PRO A 35 -12.72 -2.81 16.14
N GLU A 36 -14.03 -2.68 15.92
CA GLU A 36 -14.60 -2.19 14.65
C GLU A 36 -14.08 -0.80 14.26
N SER A 37 -13.77 0.03 15.26
CA SER A 37 -13.17 1.35 15.08
C SER A 37 -11.96 1.49 15.98
N THR A 38 -10.83 1.91 15.41
CA THR A 38 -9.63 2.26 16.16
C THR A 38 -9.58 3.76 16.41
N VAL A 39 -8.82 4.16 17.43
CA VAL A 39 -8.48 5.56 17.69
C VAL A 39 -7.02 5.74 17.32
N ASP A 40 -6.75 6.72 16.48
CA ASP A 40 -5.39 7.09 16.12
C ASP A 40 -4.72 7.82 17.29
N SER A 41 -3.86 7.09 18.01
CA SER A 41 -3.09 7.61 19.14
C SER A 41 -1.72 8.13 18.73
N THR A 42 -1.40 8.21 17.43
CA THR A 42 -0.11 8.73 16.97
C THR A 42 -0.04 10.26 17.17
N PRO A 43 1.10 10.81 17.63
CA PRO A 43 1.26 12.27 17.78
C PRO A 43 1.00 13.05 16.49
N GLU A 44 1.35 12.46 15.35
CA GLU A 44 1.24 13.03 14.01
C GLU A 44 -0.17 12.90 13.43
N LYS A 45 -1.03 12.08 14.05
CA LYS A 45 -2.42 11.84 13.63
C LYS A 45 -2.54 11.37 12.18
N PHE A 46 -1.70 10.41 11.78
CA PHE A 46 -1.63 9.89 10.41
C PHE A 46 -2.95 9.31 9.88
N PHE A 47 -3.87 8.87 10.73
CA PHE A 47 -5.11 8.20 10.30
C PHE A 47 -6.36 9.00 10.64
N SER A 48 -6.23 10.04 11.47
CA SER A 48 -7.36 10.84 11.98
C SER A 48 -7.39 12.28 11.51
N SER A 49 -6.31 12.77 10.89
CA SER A 49 -6.27 14.14 10.37
C SER A 49 -7.20 14.32 9.17
N GLU A 50 -7.76 15.52 9.00
CA GLU A 50 -8.40 15.92 7.75
C GLU A 50 -7.35 16.23 6.67
N TRP A 51 -7.73 16.06 5.41
CA TRP A 51 -6.95 16.51 4.27
C TRP A 51 -6.94 18.03 4.22
N ASN A 52 -5.81 18.59 3.83
CA ASN A 52 -5.61 20.02 3.65
C ASN A 52 -5.26 20.37 2.20
N GLU A 53 -5.13 21.66 1.91
CA GLU A 53 -4.83 22.16 0.56
C GLU A 53 -3.54 21.56 -0.03
N LYS A 54 -2.49 21.38 0.78
CA LYS A 54 -1.22 20.78 0.32
C LYS A 54 -1.39 19.33 -0.11
N ASP A 55 -2.32 18.59 0.51
CA ASP A 55 -2.63 17.22 0.08
C ASP A 55 -3.28 17.22 -1.30
N MET A 56 -4.14 18.20 -1.61
CA MET A 56 -4.76 18.35 -2.94
C MET A 56 -3.75 18.81 -3.99
N GLU A 57 -2.85 19.73 -3.65
CA GLU A 57 -1.75 20.15 -4.52
C GLU A 57 -0.84 18.96 -4.86
N TRP A 58 -0.46 18.18 -3.85
CA TRP A 58 0.33 16.96 -4.03
C TRP A 58 -0.41 15.95 -4.93
N LEU A 59 -1.70 15.72 -4.66
CA LEU A 59 -2.52 14.78 -5.42
C LEU A 59 -2.58 15.16 -6.90
N LYS A 60 -2.87 16.44 -7.20
CA LYS A 60 -2.92 16.94 -8.58
C LYS A 60 -1.56 16.89 -9.26
N ALA A 61 -0.48 17.17 -8.54
CA ALA A 61 0.86 17.03 -9.08
C ALA A 61 1.17 15.56 -9.40
N HIS A 62 0.75 14.63 -8.55
CA HIS A 62 1.00 13.19 -8.70
C HIS A 62 0.24 12.58 -9.90
N ILE A 63 -1.01 12.97 -10.11
CA ILE A 63 -1.83 12.42 -11.21
C ILE A 63 -1.58 13.11 -12.56
N ARG A 64 -0.80 14.19 -12.60
CA ARG A 64 -0.54 14.97 -13.83
C ARG A 64 0.09 14.12 -14.93
N ASP A 65 0.98 13.20 -14.56
CA ASP A 65 1.62 12.30 -15.53
C ASP A 65 0.66 11.21 -16.05
N ALA A 66 -0.49 11.03 -15.36
CA ALA A 66 -1.51 10.05 -15.71
C ALA A 66 -2.62 10.62 -16.61
N LEU A 67 -2.53 11.88 -17.07
CA LEU A 67 -3.59 12.55 -17.85
C LEU A 67 -4.08 11.77 -19.07
N ASN A 68 -3.19 11.00 -19.73
CA ASN A 68 -3.52 10.20 -20.90
C ASN A 68 -3.98 8.76 -20.57
N SER A 69 -4.25 8.47 -19.29
CA SER A 69 -4.73 7.16 -18.87
C SER A 69 -6.19 6.96 -19.25
N ALA A 70 -6.60 5.71 -19.45
CA ALA A 70 -8.00 5.36 -19.67
C ALA A 70 -8.87 5.73 -18.44
N SER A 71 -10.10 6.15 -18.70
CA SER A 71 -11.11 6.38 -17.68
C SER A 71 -11.56 5.09 -16.99
N GLY A 72 -12.20 5.24 -15.83
CA GLY A 72 -12.91 4.15 -15.16
C GLY A 72 -14.27 3.86 -15.79
N GLU A 73 -15.08 3.06 -15.10
CA GLU A 73 -16.47 2.74 -15.49
C GLU A 73 -17.38 3.98 -15.51
N ASP A 74 -17.01 5.01 -14.73
CA ASP A 74 -17.65 6.32 -14.66
C ASP A 74 -17.36 7.23 -15.87
N ALA A 75 -16.46 6.80 -16.76
CA ALA A 75 -15.97 7.56 -17.91
C ALA A 75 -15.26 8.90 -17.56
N ILE A 76 -15.02 9.20 -16.28
CA ILE A 76 -14.35 10.42 -15.85
C ILE A 76 -12.85 10.31 -16.14
N LEU A 77 -12.31 11.33 -16.80
CA LEU A 77 -10.88 11.44 -17.11
C LEU A 77 -10.13 12.22 -16.02
N TYR A 78 -8.82 11.99 -15.92
CA TYR A 78 -7.97 12.78 -15.01
C TYR A 78 -7.95 14.27 -15.37
N ASP A 79 -8.16 14.63 -16.65
CA ASP A 79 -8.27 16.03 -17.07
C ASP A 79 -9.48 16.72 -16.44
N GLU A 80 -10.62 16.02 -16.35
CA GLU A 80 -11.82 16.54 -15.67
C GLU A 80 -11.55 16.77 -14.18
N ILE A 81 -10.82 15.86 -13.52
CA ILE A 81 -10.41 16.00 -12.12
C ILE A 81 -9.48 17.21 -11.92
N MET A 82 -8.55 17.45 -12.84
CA MET A 82 -7.62 18.58 -12.75
C MET A 82 -8.35 19.93 -12.76
N ASN A 83 -9.50 19.99 -13.44
CA ASN A 83 -10.36 21.17 -13.53
C ASN A 83 -11.25 21.38 -12.30
N ILE A 84 -11.43 20.38 -11.42
CA ILE A 84 -12.20 20.54 -10.17
C ILE A 84 -11.41 21.43 -9.20
N PRO A 85 -11.99 22.48 -8.59
CA PRO A 85 -11.34 23.29 -7.57
C PRO A 85 -10.82 22.45 -6.39
N ASN A 86 -9.69 22.84 -5.80
CA ASN A 86 -9.10 22.12 -4.67
C ASN A 86 -10.05 22.09 -3.46
N ASP A 87 -10.79 23.17 -3.22
CA ASP A 87 -11.75 23.26 -2.11
C ASP A 87 -12.87 22.22 -2.23
N ASP A 88 -13.35 21.97 -3.45
CA ASP A 88 -14.41 20.97 -3.70
C ASP A 88 -13.89 19.55 -3.51
N LEU A 89 -12.67 19.25 -3.98
CA LEU A 89 -12.02 17.96 -3.75
C LEU A 89 -11.74 17.73 -2.26
N LEU A 90 -11.34 18.77 -1.55
CA LEU A 90 -11.06 18.72 -0.11
C LEU A 90 -12.34 18.45 0.67
N LEU A 91 -13.44 19.15 0.34
CA LEU A 91 -14.75 18.92 0.92
C LEU A 91 -15.18 17.45 0.74
N LEU A 92 -15.10 16.95 -0.49
CA LEU A 92 -15.46 15.56 -0.81
C LEU A 92 -14.61 14.56 -0.03
N CYS A 93 -13.28 14.67 -0.09
CA CYS A 93 -12.36 13.71 0.52
C CYS A 93 -12.47 13.71 2.05
N ASN A 94 -12.70 14.87 2.67
CA ASN A 94 -12.89 14.96 4.11
C ASN A 94 -14.23 14.38 4.54
N GLU A 95 -15.29 14.59 3.76
CA GLU A 95 -16.59 13.97 4.05
C GLU A 95 -16.52 12.45 3.99
N CYS A 96 -15.77 11.89 3.03
CA CYS A 96 -15.52 10.45 2.95
C CYS A 96 -14.85 9.90 4.23
N ILE A 97 -13.83 10.59 4.76
CA ILE A 97 -13.19 10.19 6.03
C ILE A 97 -14.18 10.28 7.21
N ARG A 98 -14.96 11.36 7.30
CA ARG A 98 -15.90 11.57 8.43
C ARG A 98 -16.98 10.50 8.45
N GLN A 99 -17.54 10.17 7.30
CA GLN A 99 -18.57 9.13 7.17
C GLN A 99 -17.98 7.72 7.21
N ARG A 100 -16.65 7.57 7.04
CA ARG A 100 -15.96 6.28 6.85
C ARG A 100 -16.54 5.49 5.67
N ASP A 101 -16.96 6.23 4.66
CA ASP A 101 -17.53 5.72 3.44
C ASP A 101 -16.83 6.40 2.26
N GLY A 102 -16.80 5.74 1.11
CA GLY A 102 -16.07 6.20 -0.05
C GLY A 102 -16.90 6.09 -1.32
N PRO A 103 -16.57 6.88 -2.35
CA PRO A 103 -17.24 6.76 -3.63
C PRO A 103 -17.01 5.35 -4.21
N ILE A 104 -18.05 4.78 -4.83
CA ILE A 104 -17.99 3.48 -5.48
C ILE A 104 -17.15 3.57 -6.76
N ILE A 105 -16.26 2.58 -6.97
CA ILE A 105 -15.43 2.30 -8.16
C ILE A 105 -15.48 3.38 -9.25
N CYS A 106 -14.73 4.46 -9.05
CA CYS A 106 -14.66 5.61 -9.95
C CYS A 106 -13.26 6.26 -9.87
N CYS A 107 -12.96 7.23 -10.75
CA CYS A 107 -11.67 7.91 -10.69
C CYS A 107 -11.47 8.69 -9.37
N LEU A 108 -12.55 9.16 -8.73
CA LEU A 108 -12.49 9.79 -7.40
C LEU A 108 -12.10 8.79 -6.29
N LEU A 109 -12.53 7.52 -6.39
CA LEU A 109 -12.06 6.47 -5.48
C LEU A 109 -10.54 6.31 -5.60
N LYS A 110 -10.00 6.29 -6.82
CA LYS A 110 -8.54 6.22 -7.02
C LYS A 110 -7.82 7.37 -6.33
N LEU A 111 -8.33 8.60 -6.44
CA LEU A 111 -7.77 9.77 -5.74
C LEU A 111 -7.76 9.58 -4.23
N LEU A 112 -8.88 9.17 -3.64
CA LEU A 112 -8.98 8.92 -2.21
C LEU A 112 -8.01 7.81 -1.77
N THR A 113 -7.91 6.73 -2.55
CA THR A 113 -6.96 5.65 -2.26
C THR A 113 -5.49 6.09 -2.37
N LEU A 114 -5.16 7.03 -3.27
CA LEU A 114 -3.82 7.60 -3.38
C LEU A 114 -3.46 8.43 -2.14
N LEU A 115 -4.41 9.23 -1.66
CA LEU A 115 -4.24 10.01 -0.42
C LEU A 115 -4.06 9.09 0.81
N ILE A 116 -4.90 8.06 0.92
CA ILE A 116 -4.78 7.04 1.98
C ILE A 116 -3.43 6.32 1.88
N HIS A 117 -3.03 5.92 0.67
CA HIS A 117 -1.74 5.29 0.42
C HIS A 117 -0.58 6.19 0.86
N LYS A 118 -0.61 7.48 0.50
CA LYS A 118 0.39 8.46 0.94
C LYS A 118 0.53 8.47 2.46
N ARG A 119 -0.58 8.55 3.20
CA ARG A 119 -0.54 8.56 4.68
C ARG A 119 -0.01 7.28 5.28
N ILE A 120 -0.40 6.12 4.74
CA ILE A 120 0.12 4.82 5.18
C ILE A 120 1.64 4.76 4.94
N SER A 121 2.09 5.23 3.78
CA SER A 121 3.52 5.27 3.42
C SER A 121 4.31 6.23 4.32
N ASP A 122 3.77 7.42 4.61
CA ASP A 122 4.37 8.40 5.52
C ASP A 122 4.48 7.83 6.94
N TRP A 123 3.40 7.20 7.45
CA TRP A 123 3.40 6.53 8.74
C TRP A 123 4.42 5.40 8.81
N ALA A 124 4.42 4.50 7.82
CA ALA A 124 5.32 3.35 7.79
C ALA A 124 6.78 3.80 7.73
N SER A 125 7.07 4.86 6.98
CA SER A 125 8.40 5.47 6.89
C SER A 125 8.81 6.13 8.22
N ALA A 126 7.93 6.94 8.82
CA ALA A 126 8.18 7.61 10.10
C ALA A 126 8.42 6.63 11.26
N ARG A 127 7.85 5.42 11.18
CA ARG A 127 8.02 4.36 12.17
C ARG A 127 9.14 3.37 11.83
N GLY A 128 9.83 3.54 10.70
CA GLY A 128 10.90 2.63 10.27
C GLY A 128 10.40 1.20 10.00
N LEU A 129 9.13 1.05 9.58
CA LEU A 129 8.51 -0.25 9.32
C LEU A 129 8.86 -0.81 7.95
N ILE A 130 9.32 0.03 7.03
CA ILE A 130 9.75 -0.37 5.68
C ILE A 130 11.22 -0.77 5.76
N PRO A 131 11.58 -2.05 5.53
CA PRO A 131 12.96 -2.47 5.57
C PRO A 131 13.79 -1.83 4.46
N ASP A 132 15.09 -1.61 4.71
CA ASP A 132 16.01 -1.00 3.74
C ASP A 132 16.16 -1.79 2.43
N TYR A 133 15.89 -3.10 2.47
CA TYR A 133 15.94 -3.98 1.31
C TYR A 133 14.64 -4.02 0.50
N GLN A 134 13.57 -3.37 0.96
CA GLN A 134 12.31 -3.29 0.22
C GLN A 134 12.36 -2.16 -0.83
N ASN A 135 12.39 -2.56 -2.09
CA ASN A 135 12.49 -1.63 -3.23
C ASN A 135 11.19 -1.49 -4.04
N GLY A 136 10.33 -2.50 -4.03
CA GLY A 136 9.08 -2.49 -4.79
C GLY A 136 8.13 -1.42 -4.27
N PHE A 137 7.53 -0.66 -5.20
CA PHE A 137 6.51 0.37 -4.91
C PHE A 137 6.93 1.45 -3.90
N ARG A 138 8.25 1.67 -3.73
CA ARG A 138 8.81 2.67 -2.82
C ARG A 138 9.37 3.85 -3.60
N GLU A 139 8.96 5.06 -3.23
CA GLU A 139 9.46 6.29 -3.86
C GLU A 139 10.98 6.40 -3.73
N GLY A 140 11.65 6.82 -4.80
CA GLY A 140 13.11 6.90 -4.87
C GLY A 140 13.82 5.57 -5.15
N TYR A 141 13.14 4.42 -5.02
CA TYR A 141 13.70 3.12 -5.33
C TYR A 141 13.31 2.66 -6.74
N ARG A 142 14.26 2.03 -7.41
CA ARG A 142 14.13 1.48 -8.77
C ARG A 142 14.41 -0.01 -8.76
N THR A 143 13.81 -0.73 -9.71
CA THR A 143 14.01 -2.17 -9.91
C THR A 143 15.49 -2.56 -9.99
N ASN A 144 16.35 -1.69 -10.51
CA ASN A 144 17.78 -1.95 -10.70
C ASN A 144 18.61 -2.05 -9.41
N HIS A 145 18.11 -1.54 -8.27
CA HIS A 145 18.84 -1.61 -7.00
C HIS A 145 18.98 -3.06 -6.50
N ASN A 146 17.93 -3.88 -6.63
CA ASN A 146 17.96 -5.29 -6.20
C ASN A 146 18.99 -6.13 -6.97
N PRO A 147 19.00 -6.13 -8.32
CA PRO A 147 20.03 -6.81 -9.10
C PRO A 147 21.44 -6.32 -8.79
N PHE A 148 21.63 -5.03 -8.49
CA PHE A 148 22.93 -4.50 -8.10
C PHE A 148 23.41 -5.11 -6.78
N ILE A 149 22.57 -5.13 -5.75
CA ILE A 149 22.90 -5.76 -4.46
C ILE A 149 23.25 -7.24 -4.65
N LEU A 150 22.43 -8.00 -5.40
CA LEU A 150 22.69 -9.40 -5.69
C LEU A 150 24.01 -9.61 -6.44
N ARG A 151 24.35 -8.72 -7.36
CA ARG A 151 25.64 -8.75 -8.08
C ARG A 151 26.81 -8.53 -7.12
N CYS A 152 26.75 -7.52 -6.25
CA CYS A 152 27.80 -7.25 -5.27
C CYS A 152 28.00 -8.43 -4.32
N VAL A 153 26.91 -9.02 -3.81
CA VAL A 153 26.95 -10.20 -2.93
C VAL A 153 27.60 -11.39 -3.66
N LYS A 154 27.23 -11.62 -4.93
CA LYS A 154 27.84 -12.67 -5.77
C LYS A 154 29.35 -12.47 -5.95
N GLU A 155 29.77 -11.25 -6.27
CA GLU A 155 31.19 -10.92 -6.48
C GLU A 155 32.00 -11.08 -5.19
N TRP A 156 31.45 -10.63 -4.05
CA TRP A 156 32.05 -10.79 -2.74
C TRP A 156 32.22 -12.26 -2.33
N ALA A 157 31.19 -13.08 -2.49
CA ALA A 157 31.26 -14.50 -2.15
C ALA A 157 32.24 -15.26 -3.03
N ARG A 158 32.31 -14.92 -4.33
CA ARG A 158 33.32 -15.47 -5.24
C ARG A 158 34.74 -15.18 -4.77
N ALA A 159 35.02 -13.95 -4.33
CA ALA A 159 36.33 -13.58 -3.78
C ALA A 159 36.67 -14.34 -2.50
N LYS A 160 35.67 -14.67 -1.68
CA LYS A 160 35.81 -15.44 -0.43
C LYS A 160 35.72 -16.96 -0.61
N ARG A 161 35.49 -17.46 -1.83
CA ARG A 161 35.25 -18.87 -2.14
C ARG A 161 34.07 -19.46 -1.34
N LEU A 162 33.03 -18.65 -1.13
CA LEU A 162 31.78 -19.05 -0.48
C LEU A 162 30.71 -19.36 -1.54
N THR A 163 29.87 -20.37 -1.26
CA THR A 163 28.68 -20.66 -2.06
C THR A 163 27.50 -19.87 -1.53
N ILE A 164 26.79 -19.17 -2.41
CA ILE A 164 25.51 -18.52 -2.08
C ILE A 164 24.38 -19.40 -2.61
N PHE A 165 23.39 -19.65 -1.76
CA PHE A 165 22.12 -20.24 -2.16
C PHE A 165 21.07 -19.13 -2.26
N VAL A 166 20.27 -19.16 -3.33
CA VAL A 166 19.21 -18.17 -3.58
C VAL A 166 17.88 -18.89 -3.69
N ALA A 167 16.88 -18.41 -2.96
CA ALA A 167 15.49 -18.83 -3.13
C ALA A 167 14.74 -17.74 -3.91
N ALA A 168 14.18 -18.11 -5.07
CA ALA A 168 13.24 -17.27 -5.79
C ALA A 168 11.83 -17.66 -5.33
N VAL A 169 11.22 -16.80 -4.52
CA VAL A 169 9.87 -17.01 -3.97
C VAL A 169 8.95 -16.00 -4.64
N ASP A 170 7.82 -16.47 -5.15
CA ASP A 170 6.77 -15.64 -5.74
C ASP A 170 5.42 -16.02 -5.16
N ALA A 171 4.53 -15.04 -5.03
CA ALA A 171 3.19 -15.22 -4.51
C ALA A 171 2.18 -15.18 -5.67
N SER A 172 1.54 -16.31 -5.97
CA SER A 172 0.44 -16.34 -6.93
C SER A 172 -0.79 -15.62 -6.36
N ASN A 173 -1.42 -14.76 -7.17
CA ASN A 173 -2.64 -14.02 -6.81
C ASN A 173 -2.48 -13.08 -5.61
N ALA A 174 -1.43 -12.27 -5.59
CA ALA A 174 -1.19 -11.25 -4.56
C ALA A 174 -2.20 -10.07 -4.57
N TRP A 175 -3.09 -10.00 -5.57
CA TRP A 175 -4.05 -8.91 -5.80
C TRP A 175 -5.46 -9.45 -6.02
#